data_AF-A0A2A8SHY0-F1
#
_entry.id   AF-A0A2A8SHY0-F1
#
_cell.length_a   1.000
_cell.length_b   1.000
_cell.length_c   1.000
_cell.angle_alpha   90.00
_cell.angle_beta   90.00
_cell.angle_gamma   90.00
#
_symmetry.space_group_name_H-M   'P 1'
#
loop_
_entity.id
_entity.type
_entity.pdbx_description
1 polymer ?
#
loop_
_entity_poly.entity_id
_entity_poly.type
_entity_poly.pdbx_seq_one_letter_code
_entity_poly.pdbx_strand_id
1 'polypeptide(L)'
;MNVDEMTTIYKYLQEILSTFENEIQASSHNIQQFKYYKDGKAKQVVSEYEKILNKTMEIRDHYARIMSLVAYTLNSMMETDEKLAQEIIEKIGV
;
A
#
# COMPACT_ATOMS: atom_id res chain seq x y z
N MET A 1 -18.45 4.50 -8.48
CA MET A 1 -16.99 4.30 -8.60
C MET A 1 -16.56 4.74 -9.98
N ASN A 2 -16.13 6.00 -10.08
CA ASN A 2 -15.56 6.62 -11.28
C ASN A 2 -14.03 6.76 -11.16
N VAL A 3 -13.38 7.28 -12.20
CA VAL A 3 -11.91 7.44 -12.25
C VAL A 3 -11.40 8.36 -11.13
N ASP A 4 -12.13 9.44 -10.80
CA ASP A 4 -11.73 10.37 -9.75
C ASP A 4 -11.81 9.74 -8.34
N GLU A 5 -12.88 9.02 -8.07
CA GLU A 5 -13.08 8.26 -6.83
C GLU A 5 -11.98 7.20 -6.67
N MET A 6 -11.66 6.47 -7.75
CA MET A 6 -10.57 5.48 -7.74
C MET A 6 -9.19 6.11 -7.58
N THR A 7 -8.96 7.26 -8.21
CA THR A 7 -7.70 8.03 -8.06
C THR A 7 -7.53 8.52 -6.62
N THR A 8 -8.62 8.90 -5.97
CA THR A 8 -8.62 9.28 -4.56
C THR A 8 -8.26 8.09 -3.67
N ILE A 9 -8.86 6.91 -3.92
CA ILE A 9 -8.50 5.67 -3.20
C ILE A 9 -7.02 5.32 -3.41
N TYR A 10 -6.51 5.42 -4.63
CA TYR A 10 -5.09 5.18 -4.94
C TYR A 10 -4.16 6.09 -4.12
N LYS A 11 -4.49 7.39 -4.02
CA LYS A 11 -3.70 8.34 -3.21
C LYS A 11 -3.70 7.98 -1.72
N TYR A 12 -4.85 7.60 -1.17
CA TYR A 12 -4.89 7.15 0.23
C TYR A 12 -4.06 5.88 0.47
N LEU A 13 -4.09 4.93 -0.46
CA LEU A 13 -3.26 3.73 -0.36
C LEU A 13 -1.76 4.07 -0.43
N GLN A 14 -1.39 5.03 -1.27
CA GLN A 14 -0.02 5.53 -1.37
C GLN A 14 0.45 6.17 -0.06
N GLU A 15 -0.38 7.02 0.57
CA GLU A 15 -0.10 7.64 1.87
C GLU A 15 0.10 6.57 2.95
N ILE A 16 -0.81 5.60 3.05
CA ILE A 16 -0.73 4.49 4.00
C ILE A 16 0.59 3.73 3.84
N LEU A 17 0.94 3.34 2.60
CA LEU A 17 2.19 2.62 2.35
C LEU A 17 3.43 3.45 2.68
N SER A 18 3.39 4.75 2.42
CA SER A 18 4.47 5.67 2.80
C SER A 18 4.68 5.71 4.32
N THR A 19 3.60 5.70 5.11
CA THR A 19 3.68 5.60 6.58
C THR A 19 4.34 4.30 7.03
N PHE A 20 4.00 3.16 6.40
CA PHE A 20 4.65 1.88 6.71
C PHE A 20 6.16 1.90 6.45
N GLU A 21 6.59 2.50 5.34
CA GLU A 21 8.01 2.54 4.93
C GLU A 21 8.82 3.54 5.75
N ASN A 22 8.28 4.73 6.00
CA ASN A 22 9.04 5.82 6.62
C ASN A 22 8.99 5.81 8.15
N GLU A 23 7.87 5.43 8.75
CA GLU A 23 7.67 5.55 10.20
C GLU A 23 7.83 4.19 10.90
N ILE A 24 7.13 3.17 10.40
CA ILE A 24 7.05 1.87 11.06
C ILE A 24 8.36 1.08 10.88
N GLN A 25 8.91 1.04 9.67
CA GLN A 25 10.17 0.34 9.42
C GLN A 25 11.34 0.99 10.17
N ALA A 26 11.38 2.33 10.23
CA ALA A 26 12.40 3.06 10.98
C ALA A 26 12.29 2.81 12.51
N SER A 27 11.07 2.85 13.05
CA SER A 27 10.83 2.61 14.47
C SER A 27 11.15 1.17 14.88
N SER A 28 10.84 0.21 14.01
CA SER A 28 11.18 -1.20 14.17
C SER A 28 12.69 -1.42 14.33
N HIS A 29 13.49 -0.81 13.44
CA HIS A 29 14.94 -0.94 13.48
C HIS A 29 15.53 -0.40 14.79
N ASN A 30 15.00 0.72 15.29
CA ASN A 30 15.45 1.31 16.55
C ASN A 30 15.19 0.42 17.76
N ILE A 31 14.04 -0.28 17.82
CA ILE A 31 13.66 -1.13 18.95
C ILE A 31 14.57 -2.37 19.04
N GLN A 32 14.95 -2.98 17.91
CA GLN A 32 15.83 -4.15 17.87
C GLN A 32 17.28 -3.85 18.32
N GLN A 33 17.72 -2.59 18.29
CA GLN A 33 19.10 -2.20 18.61
C GLN A 33 19.33 -1.85 20.09
N PHE A 34 18.28 -1.73 20.91
CA PHE A 34 18.41 -1.37 22.32
C PHE A 34 19.00 -2.53 23.16
N LYS A 35 20.14 -2.29 23.82
CA LYS A 35 20.87 -3.27 24.67
C LYS A 35 20.02 -3.90 25.79
N TYR A 36 19.06 -3.16 26.35
CA TYR A 36 18.17 -3.63 27.43
C TYR A 36 17.34 -4.86 27.03
N TYR A 37 17.06 -4.99 25.73
CA TYR A 37 16.24 -6.05 25.16
C TYR A 37 17.05 -7.30 24.78
N LYS A 38 18.38 -7.22 24.72
CA LYS A 38 19.24 -8.35 24.28
C LYS A 38 19.55 -9.35 25.40
N ASP A 39 19.73 -8.91 26.65
CA ASP A 39 20.30 -9.76 27.72
C ASP A 39 19.53 -9.76 29.08
N GLY A 40 18.23 -9.40 29.09
CA GLY A 40 17.43 -9.32 30.33
C GLY A 40 16.06 -10.01 30.30
N LYS A 41 15.29 -9.91 31.41
CA LYS A 41 13.88 -10.39 31.53
C LYS A 41 12.94 -9.86 30.43
N ALA A 42 13.37 -8.83 29.70
CA ALA A 42 12.65 -8.26 28.57
C ALA A 42 12.71 -9.11 27.29
N LYS A 43 13.56 -10.14 27.19
CA LYS A 43 13.70 -11.00 26.00
C LYS A 43 12.36 -11.63 25.53
N GLN A 44 11.46 -11.95 26.46
CA GLN A 44 10.11 -12.42 26.12
C GLN A 44 9.27 -11.34 25.41
N VAL A 45 9.35 -10.09 25.90
CA VAL A 45 8.67 -8.92 25.32
C VAL A 45 9.20 -8.62 23.91
N VAL A 46 10.50 -8.85 23.68
CA VAL A 46 11.13 -8.69 22.36
C VAL A 46 10.57 -9.68 21.34
N SER A 47 10.36 -10.94 21.72
CA SER A 47 9.81 -11.93 20.79
C SER A 47 8.36 -11.61 20.39
N GLU A 48 7.57 -11.01 21.29
CA GLU A 48 6.23 -10.52 20.96
C GLU A 48 6.30 -9.28 20.06
N TYR A 49 7.30 -8.41 20.24
CA TYR A 49 7.58 -7.29 19.35
C TYR A 49 7.93 -7.74 17.93
N GLU A 50 8.75 -8.77 17.77
CA GLU A 50 9.07 -9.35 16.44
C GLU A 50 7.82 -9.91 15.77
N LYS A 51 6.95 -10.62 16.50
CA LYS A 51 5.68 -11.10 15.97
C LYS A 51 4.75 -9.96 15.54
N ILE A 52 4.64 -8.91 16.35
CA ILE A 52 3.83 -7.73 16.04
C ILE A 52 4.38 -7.04 14.80
N LEU A 53 5.69 -6.87 14.70
CA LEU A 53 6.34 -6.30 13.53
C LEU A 53 6.06 -7.12 12.27
N ASN A 54 6.22 -8.45 12.33
CA ASN A 54 5.95 -9.31 11.18
C ASN A 54 4.50 -9.18 10.71
N LYS A 55 3.54 -9.22 11.63
CA LYS A 55 2.12 -8.96 11.31
C LYS A 55 1.88 -7.56 10.73
N THR A 56 2.63 -6.57 11.21
CA THR A 56 2.54 -5.20 10.70
C THR A 56 3.05 -5.11 9.26
N MET A 57 4.12 -5.84 8.93
CA MET A 57 4.62 -5.95 7.56
C MET A 57 3.68 -6.75 6.66
N GLU A 58 3.02 -7.80 7.17
CA GLU A 58 1.96 -8.51 6.42
C GLU A 58 0.80 -7.56 6.05
N ILE A 59 0.41 -6.66 6.96
CA ILE A 59 -0.60 -5.63 6.67
C ILE A 59 -0.12 -4.69 5.56
N ARG A 60 1.14 -4.23 5.60
CA ARG A 60 1.74 -3.44 4.51
C ARG A 60 1.63 -4.18 3.17
N ASP A 61 1.96 -5.47 3.14
CA ASP A 61 1.93 -6.27 1.91
C ASP A 61 0.50 -6.43 1.37
N HIS A 62 -0.50 -6.52 2.25
CA HIS A 62 -1.91 -6.48 1.85
C HIS A 62 -2.30 -5.13 1.23
N TYR A 63 -1.91 -4.00 1.83
CA TYR A 63 -2.15 -2.69 1.24
C TYR A 63 -1.45 -2.52 -0.11
N ALA A 64 -0.22 -3.01 -0.25
CA ALA A 64 0.51 -2.99 -1.51
C ALA A 64 -0.22 -3.80 -2.60
N ARG A 65 -0.75 -4.98 -2.25
CA ARG A 65 -1.55 -5.79 -3.17
C ARG A 65 -2.84 -5.08 -3.58
N ILE A 66 -3.53 -4.43 -2.64
CA ILE A 66 -4.75 -3.67 -2.93
C ILE A 66 -4.43 -2.49 -3.85
N MET A 67 -3.36 -1.75 -3.59
CA MET A 67 -2.91 -0.64 -4.44
C MET A 67 -2.63 -1.11 -5.87
N SER A 68 -1.97 -2.24 -6.06
CA SER A 68 -1.74 -2.83 -7.39
C SER A 68 -3.05 -3.16 -8.13
N LEU A 69 -4.05 -3.69 -7.43
CA LEU A 69 -5.36 -3.95 -8.02
C LEU A 69 -6.09 -2.66 -8.39
N VAL A 70 -6.07 -1.65 -7.52
CA VAL A 70 -6.67 -0.33 -7.78
C VAL A 70 -6.00 0.33 -8.99
N ALA A 71 -4.67 0.29 -9.07
CA ALA A 71 -3.91 0.84 -10.19
C ALA A 71 -4.26 0.13 -11.51
N TYR A 72 -4.33 -1.21 -11.48
CA TYR A 72 -4.75 -1.99 -12.64
C TYR A 72 -6.17 -1.62 -13.11
N THR A 73 -7.12 -1.52 -12.18
CA THR A 73 -8.49 -1.12 -12.51
C THR A 73 -8.56 0.29 -13.06
N LEU A 74 -7.82 1.24 -12.48
CA LEU A 74 -7.73 2.62 -12.99
C LEU A 74 -7.26 2.68 -14.44
N ASN A 75 -6.17 1.97 -14.75
CA ASN A 75 -5.65 1.91 -16.12
C ASN A 75 -6.68 1.30 -17.08
N SER A 76 -7.33 0.20 -16.68
CA SER A 76 -8.36 -0.44 -17.51
C SER A 76 -9.58 0.46 -17.76
N MET A 77 -9.98 1.28 -16.78
CA MET A 77 -11.04 2.27 -16.95
C MET A 77 -10.64 3.33 -17.97
N MET A 78 -9.43 3.87 -17.88
CA MET A 78 -8.91 4.86 -18.84
C MET A 78 -8.80 4.31 -20.26
N GLU A 79 -8.25 3.09 -20.42
CA GLU A 79 -8.16 2.41 -21.72
C GLU A 79 -9.54 2.17 -22.34
N THR A 80 -10.53 1.81 -21.51
CA THR A 80 -11.91 1.60 -21.97
C THR A 80 -12.54 2.91 -22.44
N ASP A 81 -12.37 3.99 -21.69
CA ASP A 81 -12.88 5.31 -22.05
C ASP A 81 -12.25 5.82 -23.36
N GLU A 82 -10.93 5.65 -23.53
CA GLU A 82 -10.22 6.01 -24.76
C GLU A 82 -10.74 5.21 -25.96
N LYS A 83 -10.89 3.88 -25.80
CA LYS A 83 -11.41 3.02 -26.86
C LYS A 83 -12.84 3.40 -27.26
N LEU A 84 -13.71 3.66 -26.29
CA LEU A 84 -15.07 4.10 -26.55
C LEU A 84 -15.10 5.45 -27.29
N ALA A 85 -14.23 6.39 -26.91
CA ALA A 85 -14.12 7.67 -27.59
C ALA A 85 -13.71 7.50 -29.06
N GLN A 86 -12.74 6.63 -29.35
CA GLN A 86 -12.31 6.29 -30.72
C GLN A 86 -13.45 5.67 -31.52
N GLU A 87 -14.13 4.65 -30.98
CA GLU A 87 -15.27 4.00 -31.64
C GLU A 87 -16.43 4.97 -31.92
N ILE A 88 -16.64 5.95 -31.04
CA ILE A 88 -17.62 7.01 -31.28
C ILE A 88 -17.16 7.85 -32.47
N ILE A 89 -15.96 8.42 -32.45
CA ILE A 89 -15.41 9.26 -33.53
C ILE A 89 -15.53 8.55 -34.89
N GLU A 90 -15.14 7.28 -34.96
CA GLU A 90 -15.25 6.46 -36.18
C GLU A 90 -16.70 6.35 -36.69
N LYS A 91 -17.68 6.19 -35.79
CA LYS A 91 -19.10 6.03 -36.15
C LYS A 91 -19.79 7.34 -36.51
N ILE A 92 -19.42 8.47 -35.90
CA ILE A 92 -19.97 9.79 -36.24
C ILE A 92 -19.28 10.45 -37.45
N GLY A 93 -18.18 9.88 -37.95
CA GLY A 93 -17.62 10.21 -39.27
C GLY A 93 -17.14 11.66 -39.40
N VAL A 94 -16.47 12.18 -38.37
CA VAL A 94 -15.73 13.46 -38.43
C VAL A 94 -14.28 13.18 -38.81
#